data_AF-A0A9D5ZGP1-F1
#
_entry.id   AF-A0A9D5ZGP1-F1
#
_cell.length_a   1.000
_cell.length_b   1.000
_cell.length_c   1.000
_cell.angle_alpha   90.00
_cell.angle_beta   90.00
_cell.angle_gamma   90.00
#
_symmetry.space_group_name_H-M   'P 1'
#
loop_
_entity.id
_entity.type
_entity.pdbx_description
1 polymer ?
#
loop_
_entity_poly.entity_id
_entity_poly.type
_entity_poly.pdbx_seq_one_letter_code
_entity_poly.pdbx_strand_id
1 'polypeptide(L)' 'MGLESRIDSLKSRHHELESAIEAENAKPYPNDIEIHALKKEKLKIKDELESLTG' A
#
# COMPACT_ATOMS: atom_id res chain seq x y z
N MET A 1 -6.02 -22.19 7.05
CA MET A 1 -4.92 -21.93 6.10
C MET A 1 -5.43 -21.17 4.87
N GLY A 2 -5.91 -19.94 5.01
CA GLY A 2 -6.46 -19.18 3.87
C GLY A 2 -6.43 -17.67 4.08
N LEU A 3 -6.78 -17.22 5.29
CA LEU A 3 -6.67 -15.83 5.70
C LEU A 3 -5.22 -15.37 5.79
N GLU A 4 -4.32 -16.19 6.34
CA GLU A 4 -2.90 -15.87 6.45
C GLU A 4 -2.24 -15.60 5.09
N SER A 5 -2.55 -16.40 4.07
CA SER A 5 -2.03 -16.19 2.71
C SER A 5 -2.60 -14.92 2.06
N ARG A 6 -3.86 -14.59 2.34
CA ARG A 6 -4.50 -13.33 1.91
C ARG A 6 -3.83 -12.12 2.58
N ILE A 7 -3.58 -12.20 3.89
CA ILE A 7 -2.90 -11.18 4.68
C ILE A 7 -1.47 -10.97 4.19
N ASP A 8 -0.73 -12.03 3.90
CA ASP A 8 0.65 -11.96 3.41
C ASP A 8 0.73 -11.30 2.02
N SER A 9 -0.22 -11.63 1.14
CA SER A 9 -0.35 -11.00 -0.17
C SER A 9 -0.69 -9.51 -0.06
N LEU A 10 -1.62 -9.14 0.83
CA LEU A 10 -1.98 -7.74 1.08
C LEU A 10 -0.82 -6.95 1.69
N LYS A 11 -0.05 -7.55 2.61
CA LYS A 11 1.17 -6.95 3.17
C LYS A 11 2.23 -6.69 2.10
N SER A 12 2.48 -7.67 1.23
CA SER A 12 3.43 -7.49 0.12
C SER A 12 3.02 -6.32 -0.77
N ARG A 13 1.74 -6.27 -1.14
CA ARG A 13 1.17 -5.21 -1.98
C ARG A 13 1.21 -3.83 -1.30
N HIS A 14 0.98 -3.78 0.01
CA HIS A 14 1.15 -2.56 0.81
C HIS A 14 2.60 -2.08 0.80
N HIS A 15 3.57 -2.98 0.94
CA HIS A 15 4.99 -2.65 0.93
C HIS A 15 5.46 -2.15 -0.46
N GLU A 16 4.95 -2.74 -1.54
CA GLU A 16 5.19 -2.27 -2.90
C GLU A 16 4.65 -0.84 -3.10
N LEU A 17 3.43 -0.56 -2.63
CA LEU A 17 2.84 0.78 -2.69
C LEU A 17 3.65 1.79 -1.88
N GLU A 18 4.15 1.43 -0.70
CA GLU A 18 5.05 2.30 0.08
C GLU A 18 6.34 2.59 -0.67
N SER A 19 6.98 1.55 -1.21
CA SER A 19 8.22 1.69 -1.97
C SER A 19 8.02 2.57 -3.21
N ALA A 20 6.89 2.43 -3.90
CA ALA A 20 6.51 3.29 -5.02
C ALA A 20 6.31 4.75 -4.59
N ILE A 21 5.62 5.00 -3.46
CA ILE A 21 5.44 6.35 -2.90
C ILE A 21 6.80 6.97 -2.55
N GLU A 22 7.68 6.23 -1.89
CA GLU A 22 9.00 6.72 -1.50
C GLU A 22 9.87 7.00 -2.72
N ALA A 23 9.85 6.13 -3.73
CA ALA A 23 10.56 6.34 -4.98
C ALA A 23 10.04 7.58 -5.73
N GLU A 24 8.73 7.78 -5.79
CA GLU A 24 8.10 8.94 -6.43
C GLU A 24 8.40 10.24 -5.67
N ASN A 25 8.38 10.18 -4.34
CA ASN A 25 8.68 11.31 -3.46
C ASN A 25 10.17 11.66 -3.44
N ALA A 26 11.05 10.70 -3.72
CA ALA A 26 12.49 10.91 -3.86
C ALA A 26 12.87 11.54 -5.22
N LYS A 27 11.96 11.57 -6.20
CA LYS A 27 12.22 12.25 -7.46
C LYS A 27 12.25 13.76 -7.25
N PRO A 28 13.10 14.49 -8.00
CA PRO A 28 13.18 15.95 -7.92
C PRO A 28 11.87 16.66 -8.35
N TYR A 29 11.01 15.97 -9.10
CA TYR A 29 9.65 16.40 -9.42
C TYR A 29 8.66 15.32 -9.00
N PRO A 30 8.25 15.30 -7.72
CA PRO A 30 7.28 14.33 -7.24
C PRO A 30 5.92 14.62 -7.86
N ASN A 31 5.24 13.59 -8.35
CA ASN A 31 3.88 13.71 -8.83
C ASN A 31 2.91 13.55 -7.64
N ASP A 32 2.50 14.68 -7.06
CA ASP A 32 1.58 14.71 -5.91
C ASP A 32 0.26 13.94 -6.16
N ILE A 33 -0.22 13.90 -7.41
CA ILE A 33 -1.44 13.17 -7.78
C ILE A 33 -1.20 11.66 -7.67
N GLU A 34 -0.08 11.17 -8.19
CA GLU A 34 0.29 9.75 -8.08
C GLU A 34 0.59 9.38 -6.62
N ILE A 35 1.32 10.21 -5.89
CA ILE A 35 1.58 10.00 -4.46
C ILE A 35 0.27 9.93 -3.66
N HIS A 36 -0.69 10.82 -3.93
CA HIS A 36 -2.01 10.77 -3.29
C HIS A 36 -2.78 9.51 -3.66
N ALA A 37 -2.77 9.11 -4.93
CA ALA A 37 -3.43 7.88 -5.38
C ALA A 37 -2.84 6.64 -4.69
N LEU A 38 -1.50 6.52 -4.69
CA LEU A 38 -0.78 5.43 -4.04
C LEU A 38 -1.02 5.39 -2.53
N LYS A 39 -0.99 6.55 -1.84
CA LYS A 39 -1.32 6.64 -0.40
C LYS A 39 -2.75 6.19 -0.11
N LYS A 40 -3.70 6.54 -0.98
CA LYS A 40 -5.10 6.15 -0.84
C LYS A 40 -5.30 4.65 -1.06
N GLU A 41 -4.56 4.07 -2.00
CA GLU A 41 -4.55 2.63 -2.25
C GLU A 41 -3.90 1.86 -1.08
N LYS A 42 -2.79 2.36 -0.56
CA LYS A 42 -2.14 1.86 0.66
C LYS A 42 -3.11 1.86 1.85
N LEU A 43 -3.86 2.94 2.04
CA LEU A 43 -4.87 3.05 3.10
C LEU A 43 -5.97 1.99 2.95
N LYS A 44 -6.49 1.77 1.73
CA LYS A 44 -7.47 0.72 1.47
C LYS A 44 -6.96 -0.67 1.81
N ILE A 45 -5.72 -0.98 1.44
CA ILE A 45 -5.12 -2.29 1.77
C ILE A 45 -4.97 -2.44 3.28
N LYS A 46 -4.61 -1.36 3.98
CA LYS A 46 -4.53 -1.36 5.45
C LYS A 46 -5.91 -1.59 6.08
N ASP A 47 -6.96 -0.90 5.63
CA ASP A 47 -8.34 -1.13 6.08
C ASP A 47 -8.80 -2.57 5.81
N GLU A 48 -8.48 -3.12 4.63
CA GLU A 48 -8.81 -4.50 4.28
C GLU A 48 -8.07 -5.51 5.16
N LEU A 49 -6.79 -5.25 5.47
CA LEU A 49 -6.00 -6.02 6.42
C LEU A 49 -6.61 -5.97 7.83
N GLU A 50 -6.91 -4.78 8.33
CA GLU A 50 -7.53 -4.57 9.64
C GLU A 50 -8.88 -5.31 9.72
N SER A 51 -9.69 -5.24 8.67
CA SER A 51 -10.96 -5.98 8.57
C SER A 51 -10.80 -7.51 8.52
N LEU A 52 -9.67 -8.01 8.02
CA LEU A 52 -9.38 -9.45 7.96
C LEU A 52 -8.73 -9.99 9.25
N THR A 53 -8.11 -9.12 10.04
CA THR A 53 -7.48 -9.45 11.33
C THR A 53 -8.34 -9.12 12.56
N GLY A 54 -9.43 -8.36 12.38
CA GLY A 54 -10.35 -7.92 13.43
C GLY A 54 -11.50 -8.89 13.73
#